data_AF-A0A8S1LIW0-F1
#
_entry.id   AF-A0A8S1LIW0-F1
#
_cell.length_a   1.000
_cell.length_b   1.000
_cell.length_c   1.000
_cell.angle_alpha   90.00
_cell.angle_beta   90.00
_cell.angle_gamma   90.00
#
_symmetry.space_group_name_H-M   'P 1'
#
loop_
_entity.id
_entity.type
_entity.pdbx_description
1 polymer ?
#
loop_
_entity_poly.entity_id
_entity_poly.type
_entity_poly.pdbx_seq_one_letter_code
_entity_poly.pdbx_strand_id
1 'polypeptide(L)'
;MSSEELPQDKKTLFSSLVQKKHAETDAQKIQNRILQLKMEHEKVMKRIQQDEERADEIYRHRVEIQLKKENKLKQKQAQPPPFSLAISHHQRQILKKIKDDDLIKKKSDAKLFREQLKKDFQSVQMQKSLDQEVYRIKAIQVKEEERQSTEVAVLKMKQKREKVRYQIENEKDQIIKEKKFYDFKISELEQQEQLAMMELQNSLANQQFVQKKIEQAQKLSPSDYEKQYQNNNKNAETTQ
;
A
#
# COMPACT_ATOMS: atom_id res chain seq x y z
N MET A 1 34.94 18.84 -26.48
CA MET A 1 33.47 18.78 -26.29
C MET A 1 33.16 17.45 -25.64
N SER A 2 33.05 17.41 -24.32
CA SER A 2 32.66 16.21 -23.59
C SER A 2 31.21 16.39 -23.17
N SER A 3 30.33 15.50 -23.61
CA SER A 3 28.91 15.54 -23.23
C SER A 3 28.78 15.19 -21.75
N GLU A 4 28.47 16.16 -20.90
CA GLU A 4 28.01 15.86 -19.54
C GLU A 4 26.62 15.22 -19.65
N GLU A 5 26.56 13.89 -19.51
CA GLU A 5 25.30 13.18 -19.37
C GLU A 5 24.61 13.68 -18.09
N LEU A 6 23.47 14.35 -18.27
CA LEU A 6 22.63 14.84 -17.17
C LEU A 6 22.33 13.70 -16.19
N PRO A 7 22.57 13.86 -14.87
CA PRO A 7 22.44 12.77 -13.91
C PRO A 7 21.06 12.11 -13.98
N GLN A 8 21.06 10.83 -14.36
CA GLN A 8 19.88 9.99 -14.59
C GLN A 8 18.84 10.13 -13.47
N ASP A 9 17.57 10.20 -13.87
CA ASP A 9 16.35 10.24 -13.04
C ASP A 9 16.58 10.26 -11.53
N LYS A 10 16.60 11.47 -10.94
CA LYS A 10 16.60 11.65 -9.49
C LYS A 10 15.26 11.23 -8.88
N LYS A 11 15.03 9.91 -8.82
CA LYS A 11 13.82 9.27 -8.29
C LYS A 11 13.45 9.89 -6.95
N THR A 12 12.32 10.60 -6.96
CA THR A 12 11.76 11.26 -5.79
C THR A 12 11.17 10.22 -4.85
N LEU A 13 11.08 10.54 -3.56
CA LEU A 13 10.43 9.69 -2.56
C LEU A 13 9.02 9.28 -3.03
N PHE A 14 8.28 10.24 -3.61
CA PHE A 14 6.98 10.03 -4.21
C PHE A 14 7.01 9.04 -5.40
N SER A 15 7.94 9.18 -6.35
CA SER A 15 8.03 8.22 -7.48
C SER A 15 8.35 6.79 -7.03
N SER A 16 9.20 6.63 -6.00
CA SER A 16 9.49 5.31 -5.41
C SER A 16 8.24 4.73 -4.71
N LEU A 17 7.50 5.57 -3.98
CA LEU A 17 6.26 5.18 -3.29
C LEU A 17 5.16 4.73 -4.27
N VAL A 18 4.99 5.47 -5.38
CA VAL A 18 4.07 5.11 -6.47
C VAL A 18 4.48 3.77 -7.10
N GLN A 19 5.77 3.57 -7.41
CA GLN A 19 6.27 2.31 -7.95
C GLN A 19 6.09 1.12 -6.99
N LYS A 20 6.32 1.31 -5.69
CA LYS A 20 5.98 0.30 -4.66
C LYS A 20 4.48 -0.02 -4.70
N LYS A 21 3.61 0.98 -4.73
CA LYS A 21 2.16 0.76 -4.67
C LYS A 21 1.61 0.07 -5.92
N HIS A 22 2.21 0.31 -7.09
CA HIS A 22 1.89 -0.47 -8.30
C HIS A 22 2.28 -1.94 -8.12
N ALA A 23 3.51 -2.25 -7.71
CA ALA A 23 3.96 -3.63 -7.47
C ALA A 23 3.10 -4.36 -6.41
N GLU A 24 2.74 -3.69 -5.32
CA GLU A 24 1.78 -4.21 -4.32
C GLU A 24 0.41 -4.54 -4.94
N THR A 25 -0.10 -3.64 -5.80
CA THR A 25 -1.40 -3.81 -6.47
C THR A 25 -1.36 -4.93 -7.51
N ASP A 26 -0.26 -5.08 -8.25
CA ASP A 26 -0.10 -6.09 -9.29
C ASP A 26 0.09 -7.49 -8.69
N ALA A 27 0.83 -7.62 -7.59
CA ALA A 27 0.86 -8.85 -6.79
C ALA A 27 -0.56 -9.27 -6.34
N GLN A 28 -1.39 -8.33 -5.90
CA GLN A 28 -2.78 -8.63 -5.52
C GLN A 28 -3.64 -9.03 -6.74
N LYS A 29 -3.42 -8.43 -7.93
CA LYS A 29 -4.11 -8.85 -9.16
C LYS A 29 -3.79 -10.31 -9.50
N ILE A 30 -2.51 -10.69 -9.50
CA ILE A 30 -2.08 -12.06 -9.82
C ILE A 30 -2.64 -13.04 -8.78
N GLN A 31 -2.56 -12.72 -7.48
CA GLN A 31 -3.15 -13.52 -6.41
C GLN A 31 -4.67 -13.73 -6.59
N ASN A 32 -5.40 -12.72 -7.10
CA ASN A 32 -6.82 -12.85 -7.42
C ASN A 32 -7.07 -13.77 -8.64
N ARG A 33 -6.20 -13.75 -9.67
CA ARG A 33 -6.30 -14.66 -10.83
C ARG A 33 -6.01 -16.11 -10.43
N ILE A 34 -4.99 -16.36 -9.60
CA ILE A 34 -4.69 -17.70 -9.05
C ILE A 34 -5.92 -18.25 -8.30
N LEU A 35 -6.59 -17.41 -7.50
CA LEU A 35 -7.83 -17.81 -6.82
C LEU A 35 -8.95 -18.15 -7.81
N GLN A 36 -9.13 -17.36 -8.89
CA GLN A 36 -10.10 -17.66 -9.94
C GLN A 36 -9.79 -18.99 -10.65
N LEU A 37 -8.53 -19.21 -11.07
CA LEU A 37 -8.06 -20.46 -11.68
C LEU A 37 -8.31 -21.66 -10.76
N LYS A 38 -8.00 -21.56 -9.46
CA LYS A 38 -8.25 -22.62 -8.48
C LYS A 38 -9.75 -22.88 -8.24
N MET A 39 -10.58 -21.84 -8.23
CA MET A 39 -12.04 -21.99 -8.17
C MET A 39 -12.62 -22.58 -9.46
N GLU A 40 -12.01 -22.36 -10.63
CA GLU A 40 -12.41 -23.00 -11.88
C GLU A 40 -11.94 -24.45 -11.96
N HIS A 41 -10.72 -24.74 -11.50
CA HIS A 41 -10.22 -26.10 -11.33
C HIS A 41 -11.12 -26.91 -10.40
N GLU A 42 -11.53 -26.35 -9.25
CA GLU A 42 -12.47 -27.01 -8.33
C GLU A 42 -13.85 -27.25 -8.97
N LYS A 43 -14.38 -26.31 -9.77
CA LYS A 43 -15.62 -26.51 -10.55
C LYS A 43 -15.46 -27.61 -11.59
N VAL A 44 -14.33 -27.67 -12.29
CA VAL A 44 -14.03 -28.70 -13.30
C VAL A 44 -13.87 -30.06 -12.63
N MET A 45 -13.12 -30.16 -11.52
CA MET A 45 -13.01 -31.41 -10.75
C MET A 45 -14.36 -31.90 -10.22
N LYS A 46 -15.23 -31.00 -9.71
CA LYS A 46 -16.60 -31.37 -9.33
C LYS A 46 -17.46 -31.80 -10.51
N ARG A 47 -17.24 -31.23 -11.71
CA ARG A 47 -17.88 -31.71 -12.94
C ARG A 47 -17.31 -33.03 -13.43
N ILE A 48 -16.01 -33.29 -13.29
CA ILE A 48 -15.39 -34.59 -13.59
C ILE A 48 -16.00 -35.65 -12.68
N GLN A 49 -15.97 -35.42 -11.36
CA GLN A 49 -16.61 -36.33 -10.40
C GLN A 49 -18.09 -36.53 -10.73
N GLN A 50 -18.84 -35.47 -11.07
CA GLN A 50 -20.24 -35.61 -11.51
C GLN A 50 -20.40 -36.31 -12.86
N ASP A 51 -19.49 -36.15 -13.82
CA ASP A 51 -19.50 -36.82 -15.12
C ASP A 51 -19.05 -38.29 -14.99
N GLU A 52 -18.20 -38.64 -14.01
CA GLU A 52 -17.80 -40.01 -13.64
C GLU A 52 -18.91 -40.71 -12.85
N GLU A 53 -19.42 -40.07 -11.78
CA GLU A 53 -20.63 -40.51 -11.07
C GLU A 53 -21.81 -40.67 -12.02
N ARG A 54 -21.92 -39.79 -13.05
CA ARG A 54 -22.93 -39.89 -14.11
C ARG A 54 -22.59 -40.92 -15.19
N ALA A 55 -21.34 -41.30 -15.42
CA ALA A 55 -21.01 -42.46 -16.25
C ALA A 55 -21.41 -43.75 -15.52
N ASP A 56 -21.06 -43.85 -14.25
CA ASP A 56 -21.46 -44.95 -13.36
C ASP A 56 -22.96 -44.96 -13.09
N GLU A 57 -23.64 -43.81 -13.03
CA GLU A 57 -25.10 -43.74 -13.04
C GLU A 57 -25.63 -44.10 -14.43
N ILE A 58 -25.15 -43.60 -15.56
CA ILE A 58 -25.64 -44.02 -16.89
C ILE A 58 -25.45 -45.53 -17.11
N TYR A 59 -24.46 -46.15 -16.49
CA TYR A 59 -24.35 -47.60 -16.37
C TYR A 59 -25.42 -48.16 -15.40
N ARG A 60 -25.36 -47.80 -14.11
CA ARG A 60 -26.28 -48.26 -13.03
C ARG A 60 -27.75 -47.91 -13.25
N HIS A 61 -28.06 -46.98 -14.16
CA HIS A 61 -29.33 -46.35 -14.59
C HIS A 61 -29.53 -46.45 -16.11
N ARG A 62 -28.72 -47.28 -16.79
CA ARG A 62 -29.23 -48.16 -17.85
C ARG A 62 -29.75 -49.43 -17.21
N VAL A 63 -28.99 -50.01 -16.27
CA VAL A 63 -29.46 -51.05 -15.35
C VAL A 63 -30.70 -50.57 -14.57
N GLU A 64 -30.71 -49.36 -13.99
CA GLU A 64 -31.89 -48.71 -13.37
C GLU A 64 -32.82 -47.97 -14.36
N ILE A 65 -32.62 -47.96 -15.68
CA ILE A 65 -33.76 -47.70 -16.61
C ILE A 65 -34.44 -49.01 -17.00
N GLN A 66 -33.73 -50.14 -16.92
CA GLN A 66 -34.35 -51.47 -16.88
C GLN A 66 -35.09 -51.69 -15.54
N LEU A 67 -34.57 -51.17 -14.41
CA LEU A 67 -35.11 -51.35 -13.04
C LEU A 67 -36.01 -50.21 -12.52
N LYS A 68 -35.87 -48.97 -13.00
CA LYS A 68 -36.52 -47.76 -12.44
C LYS A 68 -37.11 -46.79 -13.47
N LYS A 69 -37.47 -47.31 -14.66
CA LYS A 69 -38.69 -46.82 -15.37
C LYS A 69 -39.90 -46.67 -14.43
N GLU A 70 -39.90 -47.40 -13.32
CA GLU A 70 -40.78 -47.27 -12.15
C GLU A 70 -40.88 -45.86 -11.50
N ASN A 71 -39.77 -45.13 -11.24
CA ASN A 71 -39.64 -44.19 -10.09
C ASN A 71 -40.02 -42.70 -10.36
N LYS A 72 -39.08 -41.80 -10.74
CA LYS A 72 -39.27 -40.38 -11.19
C LYS A 72 -39.51 -39.27 -10.12
N LEU A 73 -39.44 -38.00 -10.57
CA LEU A 73 -39.79 -36.66 -9.98
C LEU A 73 -38.76 -35.81 -9.15
N LYS A 74 -38.46 -34.62 -9.73
CA LYS A 74 -37.98 -33.27 -9.25
C LYS A 74 -37.77 -33.04 -7.72
N GLN A 75 -36.66 -32.45 -7.21
CA GLN A 75 -36.10 -31.07 -7.35
C GLN A 75 -37.01 -29.88 -6.93
N LYS A 76 -36.53 -28.70 -6.47
CA LYS A 76 -35.37 -28.23 -5.62
C LYS A 76 -35.46 -26.67 -5.48
N GLN A 77 -34.69 -26.05 -4.56
CA GLN A 77 -34.31 -24.59 -4.53
C GLN A 77 -35.45 -23.56 -4.32
N ALA A 78 -35.27 -22.26 -4.00
CA ALA A 78 -34.15 -21.38 -3.58
C ALA A 78 -34.73 -20.27 -2.62
N GLN A 79 -34.06 -19.58 -1.68
CA GLN A 79 -32.86 -18.71 -1.73
C GLN A 79 -33.01 -17.43 -2.62
N PRO A 80 -32.35 -16.26 -2.34
CA PRO A 80 -31.88 -15.72 -1.04
C PRO A 80 -32.28 -14.26 -0.58
N PRO A 81 -31.50 -13.15 -0.74
CA PRO A 81 -31.15 -12.15 0.33
C PRO A 81 -31.72 -10.71 0.01
N PRO A 82 -31.13 -9.48 0.26
CA PRO A 82 -29.88 -9.02 0.95
C PRO A 82 -29.87 -7.62 1.70
N PHE A 83 -28.68 -7.20 2.20
CA PHE A 83 -28.13 -5.80 2.32
C PHE A 83 -28.70 -4.78 3.38
N SER A 84 -28.03 -3.69 3.83
CA SER A 84 -26.66 -3.10 3.63
C SER A 84 -26.23 -1.98 4.64
N LEU A 85 -24.90 -1.68 4.70
CA LEU A 85 -24.18 -0.36 4.86
C LEU A 85 -24.36 0.60 6.08
N ALA A 86 -23.28 0.77 6.88
CA ALA A 86 -22.28 1.89 6.91
C ALA A 86 -22.72 3.41 7.01
N ILE A 87 -21.94 4.43 7.46
CA ILE A 87 -20.65 4.64 8.19
C ILE A 87 -20.48 6.16 8.57
N SER A 88 -19.61 6.54 9.55
CA SER A 88 -18.91 7.86 9.71
C SER A 88 -19.67 9.12 10.22
N HIS A 89 -19.08 10.20 10.78
CA HIS A 89 -17.88 10.42 11.65
C HIS A 89 -17.69 11.94 12.02
N HIS A 90 -17.68 12.30 13.31
CA HIS A 90 -16.82 13.33 14.00
C HIS A 90 -16.76 14.85 13.55
N GLN A 91 -16.32 15.72 14.50
CA GLN A 91 -15.90 17.16 14.39
C GLN A 91 -17.02 18.24 14.49
N ARG A 92 -16.84 19.49 15.01
CA ARG A 92 -15.70 20.31 15.57
C ARG A 92 -16.20 21.58 16.34
N GLN A 93 -15.50 22.22 17.33
CA GLN A 93 -15.69 23.64 17.82
C GLN A 93 -14.59 24.24 18.79
N ILE A 94 -14.62 25.55 19.22
CA ILE A 94 -13.42 26.46 19.54
C ILE A 94 -13.64 27.74 20.49
N LEU A 95 -12.58 28.58 20.83
CA LEU A 95 -12.44 30.01 21.40
C LEU A 95 -11.90 30.22 22.89
N LYS A 96 -11.45 31.35 23.55
CA LYS A 96 -11.20 32.86 23.37
C LYS A 96 -10.20 33.53 24.45
N LYS A 97 -9.87 34.87 24.46
CA LYS A 97 -9.07 35.71 25.49
C LYS A 97 -9.36 37.29 25.41
N ILE A 98 -8.77 38.40 25.97
CA ILE A 98 -7.57 38.92 26.79
C ILE A 98 -7.72 40.42 27.34
N LYS A 99 -6.89 40.98 28.29
CA LYS A 99 -6.59 42.45 28.60
C LYS A 99 -5.27 42.73 29.44
N ASP A 100 -5.04 43.98 29.97
CA ASP A 100 -3.75 44.68 30.32
C ASP A 100 -3.82 45.96 31.30
N ASP A 101 -2.72 46.74 31.57
CA ASP A 101 -2.36 47.63 32.76
C ASP A 101 -2.45 49.23 32.61
N ASP A 102 -1.77 50.27 33.24
CA ASP A 102 -0.55 50.56 34.11
C ASP A 102 -0.57 51.92 35.00
N LEU A 103 0.54 52.71 35.24
CA LEU A 103 0.94 53.61 36.41
C LEU A 103 1.71 54.97 36.03
N ILE A 104 2.35 55.94 36.79
CA ILE A 104 2.52 56.58 38.18
C ILE A 104 3.59 57.78 38.14
N LYS A 105 3.70 58.83 39.03
CA LYS A 105 4.88 59.81 39.24
C LYS A 105 4.79 60.95 40.37
N LYS A 106 5.86 61.79 40.66
CA LYS A 106 6.04 62.96 41.66
C LYS A 106 7.12 64.04 41.19
N LYS A 107 7.69 65.15 41.80
CA LYS A 107 7.91 65.87 43.14
C LYS A 107 8.37 67.41 42.94
N SER A 108 8.66 68.27 43.98
CA SER A 108 9.14 69.72 43.88
C SER A 108 10.37 70.17 44.76
N ASP A 109 11.23 71.12 44.31
CA ASP A 109 12.40 71.78 45.00
C ASP A 109 13.02 72.98 44.17
N ALA A 110 13.97 73.82 44.68
CA ALA A 110 14.49 74.98 43.87
C ALA A 110 15.92 75.59 44.01
N LYS A 111 16.44 76.02 45.18
CA LYS A 111 17.46 77.13 45.23
C LYS A 111 18.95 76.76 45.01
N LEU A 112 19.34 75.49 44.97
CA LEU A 112 20.75 75.00 44.88
C LEU A 112 21.43 75.19 43.50
N PHE A 113 21.03 76.19 42.72
CA PHE A 113 20.91 76.02 41.26
C PHE A 113 21.98 76.70 40.36
N ARG A 114 23.00 77.42 40.88
CA ARG A 114 23.85 78.28 40.02
C ARG A 114 25.35 77.97 39.94
N GLU A 115 26.04 77.67 41.04
CA GLU A 115 27.45 77.24 40.93
C GLU A 115 27.56 75.82 40.35
N GLN A 116 26.55 75.02 40.65
CA GLN A 116 26.23 73.75 40.00
C GLN A 116 26.44 73.87 38.48
N LEU A 117 25.76 74.81 37.81
CA LEU A 117 25.75 74.98 36.34
C LEU A 117 27.12 75.09 35.66
N LYS A 118 28.16 75.63 36.32
CA LYS A 118 29.51 75.72 35.70
C LYS A 118 30.26 74.40 35.76
N LYS A 119 30.19 73.70 36.89
CA LYS A 119 30.75 72.35 37.03
C LYS A 119 29.92 71.35 36.20
N ASP A 120 28.60 71.51 36.20
CA ASP A 120 27.69 70.81 35.30
C ASP A 120 28.10 71.02 33.85
N PHE A 121 28.43 72.22 33.38
CA PHE A 121 28.73 72.43 31.95
C PHE A 121 29.95 71.62 31.48
N GLN A 122 31.06 71.64 32.22
CA GLN A 122 32.25 70.85 31.90
C GLN A 122 31.99 69.35 32.10
N SER A 123 31.29 68.97 33.17
CA SER A 123 30.85 67.60 33.41
C SER A 123 29.97 67.08 32.27
N VAL A 124 29.02 67.88 31.78
CA VAL A 124 28.11 67.60 30.66
C VAL A 124 28.85 67.52 29.34
N GLN A 125 29.92 68.28 29.13
CA GLN A 125 30.74 68.13 27.92
C GLN A 125 31.49 66.79 27.91
N MET A 126 32.13 66.42 29.03
CA MET A 126 32.79 65.12 29.17
C MET A 126 31.78 63.96 29.15
N GLN A 127 30.65 64.12 29.82
CA GLN A 127 29.54 63.15 29.85
C GLN A 127 28.98 62.96 28.44
N LYS A 128 28.72 64.02 27.67
CA LYS A 128 28.28 63.89 26.26
C LYS A 128 29.30 63.13 25.40
N SER A 129 30.59 63.32 25.61
CA SER A 129 31.62 62.56 24.88
C SER A 129 31.65 61.08 25.30
N LEU A 130 31.49 60.80 26.59
CA LEU A 130 31.40 59.45 27.13
C LEU A 130 30.12 58.75 26.66
N ASP A 131 28.98 59.45 26.69
CA ASP A 131 27.68 59.00 26.20
C ASP A 131 27.77 58.64 24.71
N GLN A 132 28.41 59.48 23.88
CA GLN A 132 28.62 59.20 22.45
C GLN A 132 29.43 57.92 22.22
N GLU A 133 30.50 57.69 22.98
CA GLU A 133 31.28 56.45 22.87
C GLU A 133 30.51 55.24 23.42
N VAL A 134 29.75 55.41 24.52
CA VAL A 134 28.84 54.39 25.05
C VAL A 134 27.74 54.04 24.04
N TYR A 135 27.19 55.02 23.30
CA TYR A 135 26.25 54.77 22.20
C TYR A 135 26.93 54.05 21.02
N ARG A 136 28.17 54.41 20.66
CA ARG A 136 28.96 53.71 19.63
C ARG A 136 29.21 52.25 20.01
N ILE A 137 29.69 52.00 21.22
CA ILE A 137 29.94 50.65 21.75
C ILE A 137 28.65 49.83 21.79
N LYS A 138 27.55 50.38 22.32
CA LYS A 138 26.23 49.72 22.30
C LYS A 138 25.76 49.41 20.88
N ALA A 139 25.93 50.31 19.93
CA ALA A 139 25.56 50.08 18.53
C ALA A 139 26.42 49.02 17.83
N ILE A 140 27.66 48.79 18.28
CA ILE A 140 28.51 47.68 17.85
C ILE A 140 28.06 46.37 18.50
N GLN A 141 27.80 46.39 19.82
CA GLN A 141 27.31 45.22 20.57
C GLN A 141 26.00 44.68 20.00
N VAL A 142 24.99 45.54 19.79
CA VAL A 142 23.70 45.15 19.20
C VAL A 142 23.88 44.50 17.81
N LYS A 143 24.75 45.05 16.95
CA LYS A 143 25.01 44.47 15.62
C LYS A 143 25.69 43.10 15.68
N GLU A 144 26.59 42.89 16.64
CA GLU A 144 27.27 41.60 16.82
C GLU A 144 26.33 40.57 17.49
N GLU A 145 25.45 40.99 18.40
CA GLU A 145 24.36 40.16 18.94
C GLU A 145 23.35 39.75 17.84
N GLU A 146 22.93 40.70 16.98
CA GLU A 146 22.09 40.43 15.80
C GLU A 146 22.75 39.43 14.84
N ARG A 147 24.06 39.58 14.60
CA ARG A 147 24.85 38.69 13.75
C ARG A 147 24.95 37.28 14.34
N GLN A 148 25.29 37.15 15.62
CA GLN A 148 25.39 35.86 16.30
C GLN A 148 24.03 35.16 16.39
N SER A 149 22.95 35.91 16.67
CA SER A 149 21.57 35.42 16.61
C SER A 149 21.21 34.88 15.22
N THR A 150 21.58 35.62 14.17
CA THR A 150 21.40 35.21 12.76
C THR A 150 22.19 33.94 12.42
N GLU A 151 23.45 33.84 12.84
CA GLU A 151 24.28 32.65 12.62
C GLU A 151 23.71 31.42 13.34
N VAL A 152 23.30 31.56 14.60
CA VAL A 152 22.62 30.50 15.37
C VAL A 152 21.31 30.07 14.71
N ALA A 153 20.54 31.00 14.14
CA ALA A 153 19.34 30.68 13.36
C ALA A 153 19.67 29.91 12.08
N VAL A 154 20.69 30.33 11.32
CA VAL A 154 21.17 29.64 10.10
C VAL A 154 21.69 28.24 10.42
N LEU A 155 22.45 28.06 11.50
CA LEU A 155 22.95 26.75 11.94
C LEU A 155 21.81 25.81 12.32
N LYS A 156 20.82 26.28 13.10
CA LYS A 156 19.60 25.52 13.43
C LYS A 156 18.81 25.14 12.18
N MET A 157 18.76 26.01 11.16
CA MET A 157 18.09 25.70 9.89
C MET A 157 18.89 24.72 9.03
N LYS A 158 20.23 24.76 9.03
CA LYS A 158 21.09 23.74 8.40
C LYS A 158 20.87 22.37 9.05
N GLN A 159 20.93 22.28 10.38
CA GLN A 159 20.69 21.04 11.14
C GLN A 159 19.29 20.45 10.86
N LYS A 160 18.25 21.29 10.81
CA LYS A 160 16.89 20.84 10.43
C LYS A 160 16.83 20.29 9.01
N ARG A 161 17.46 20.96 8.04
CA ARG A 161 17.52 20.48 6.64
C ARG A 161 18.25 19.14 6.52
N GLU A 162 19.35 18.97 7.24
CA GLU A 162 20.13 17.72 7.20
C GLU A 162 19.38 16.55 7.83
N LYS A 163 18.71 16.79 8.98
CA LYS A 163 17.83 15.78 9.58
C LYS A 163 16.71 15.35 8.64
N VAL A 164 16.08 16.29 7.94
CA VAL A 164 15.02 16.00 6.95
C VAL A 164 15.57 15.25 5.73
N ARG A 165 16.76 15.60 5.24
CA ARG A 165 17.44 14.84 4.17
C ARG A 165 17.63 13.38 4.59
N TYR A 166 18.26 13.16 5.74
CA TYR A 166 18.56 11.82 6.25
C TYR A 166 17.30 10.96 6.47
N GLN A 167 16.22 11.57 6.94
CA GLN A 167 14.91 10.90 7.05
C GLN A 167 14.36 10.49 5.66
N ILE A 168 14.39 11.39 4.68
CA ILE A 168 13.94 11.11 3.30
C ILE A 168 14.79 10.02 2.63
N GLU A 169 16.10 9.99 2.89
CA GLU A 169 17.01 8.97 2.35
C GLU A 169 16.75 7.58 2.96
N ASN A 170 16.58 7.49 4.29
CA ASN A 170 16.15 6.26 4.96
C ASN A 170 14.78 5.76 4.46
N GLU A 171 13.80 6.65 4.30
CA GLU A 171 12.47 6.30 3.79
C GLU A 171 12.52 5.81 2.33
N LYS A 172 13.36 6.41 1.47
CA LYS A 172 13.60 5.91 0.11
C LYS A 172 14.16 4.49 0.14
N ASP A 173 15.18 4.23 0.95
CA ASP A 173 15.82 2.92 1.05
C ASP A 173 14.87 1.84 1.56
N GLN A 174 14.01 2.17 2.53
CA GLN A 174 12.94 1.27 2.97
C GLN A 174 11.95 0.98 1.83
N ILE A 175 11.44 2.00 1.15
CA ILE A 175 10.50 1.84 0.03
C ILE A 175 11.12 1.04 -1.13
N ILE A 176 12.42 1.19 -1.40
CA ILE A 176 13.14 0.40 -2.41
C ILE A 176 13.26 -1.07 -2.00
N LYS A 177 13.54 -1.36 -0.72
CA LYS A 177 13.55 -2.75 -0.19
C LYS A 177 12.16 -3.38 -0.27
N GLU A 178 11.13 -2.65 0.12
CA GLU A 178 9.74 -3.10 0.05
C GLU A 178 9.27 -3.31 -1.40
N LYS A 179 9.65 -2.43 -2.35
CA LYS A 179 9.38 -2.64 -3.78
C LYS A 179 10.04 -3.92 -4.28
N LYS A 180 11.34 -4.14 -3.99
CA LYS A 180 12.06 -5.36 -4.40
C LYS A 180 11.41 -6.64 -3.85
N PHE A 181 10.86 -6.59 -2.64
CA PHE A 181 10.08 -7.70 -2.08
C PHE A 181 8.79 -7.97 -2.87
N TYR A 182 8.05 -6.93 -3.27
CA TYR A 182 6.88 -7.10 -4.15
C TYR A 182 7.27 -7.55 -5.56
N ASP A 183 8.37 -7.04 -6.13
CA ASP A 183 8.88 -7.46 -7.45
C ASP A 183 9.24 -8.97 -7.44
N PHE A 184 9.86 -9.46 -6.36
CA PHE A 184 10.11 -10.90 -6.16
C PHE A 184 8.80 -11.70 -5.98
N LYS A 185 7.89 -11.22 -5.13
CA LYS A 185 6.58 -11.87 -4.90
C LYS A 185 5.73 -11.94 -6.17
N ILE A 186 5.81 -10.97 -7.07
CA ILE A 186 5.18 -11.02 -8.39
C ILE A 186 5.69 -12.23 -9.16
N SER A 187 7.02 -12.41 -9.27
CA SER A 187 7.60 -13.54 -10.00
C SER A 187 7.24 -14.90 -9.40
N GLU A 188 7.17 -15.01 -8.06
CA GLU A 188 6.68 -16.21 -7.37
C GLU A 188 5.20 -16.50 -7.70
N LEU A 189 4.35 -15.46 -7.67
CA LEU A 189 2.93 -15.59 -7.99
C LEU A 189 2.70 -15.89 -9.48
N GLU A 190 3.50 -15.37 -10.39
CA GLU A 190 3.42 -15.67 -11.83
C GLU A 190 3.73 -17.16 -12.11
N GLN A 191 4.68 -17.76 -11.39
CA GLN A 191 4.94 -19.21 -11.44
C GLN A 191 3.74 -20.01 -10.88
N GLN A 192 3.14 -19.55 -9.78
CA GLN A 192 1.93 -20.17 -9.22
C GLN A 192 0.70 -20.02 -10.13
N GLU A 193 0.59 -18.93 -10.89
CA GLU A 193 -0.45 -18.71 -11.91
C GLU A 193 -0.28 -19.67 -13.09
N GLN A 194 0.95 -19.87 -13.58
CA GLN A 194 1.25 -20.83 -14.64
C GLN A 194 0.95 -22.28 -14.21
N LEU A 195 1.32 -22.67 -12.98
CA LEU A 195 1.01 -23.99 -12.43
C LEU A 195 -0.51 -24.21 -12.31
N ALA A 196 -1.25 -23.25 -11.74
CA ALA A 196 -2.71 -23.34 -11.61
C ALA A 196 -3.43 -23.37 -12.99
N MET A 197 -2.87 -22.71 -14.00
CA MET A 197 -3.37 -22.76 -15.38
C MET A 197 -3.13 -24.14 -16.02
N MET A 198 -1.97 -24.75 -15.78
CA MET A 198 -1.64 -26.11 -16.24
C MET A 198 -2.52 -27.17 -15.54
N GLU A 199 -2.74 -27.05 -14.22
CA GLU A 199 -3.69 -27.88 -13.48
C GLU A 199 -5.11 -27.79 -14.09
N LEU A 200 -5.58 -26.57 -14.39
CA LEU A 200 -6.87 -26.35 -15.04
C LEU A 200 -6.95 -26.96 -16.45
N GLN A 201 -5.90 -26.84 -17.27
CA GLN A 201 -5.86 -27.46 -18.59
C GLN A 201 -5.87 -28.99 -18.53
N ASN A 202 -5.09 -29.59 -17.63
CA ASN A 202 -5.06 -31.04 -17.41
C ASN A 202 -6.43 -31.57 -16.97
N SER A 203 -7.09 -30.89 -16.05
CA SER A 203 -8.44 -31.24 -15.61
C SER A 203 -9.49 -31.05 -16.72
N LEU A 204 -9.41 -29.98 -17.53
CA LEU A 204 -10.29 -29.83 -18.70
C LEU A 204 -10.09 -30.95 -19.74
N ALA A 205 -8.85 -31.40 -19.96
CA ALA A 205 -8.56 -32.55 -20.82
C ALA A 205 -9.13 -33.85 -20.25
N ASN A 206 -9.02 -34.09 -18.94
CA ASN A 206 -9.65 -35.23 -18.29
C ASN A 206 -11.19 -35.16 -18.39
N GLN A 207 -11.81 -33.99 -18.22
CA GLN A 207 -13.26 -33.85 -18.40
C GLN A 207 -13.71 -34.24 -19.81
N GLN A 208 -12.96 -33.87 -20.86
CA GLN A 208 -13.24 -34.31 -22.23
C GLN A 208 -13.08 -35.83 -22.42
N PHE A 209 -12.16 -36.46 -21.68
CA PHE A 209 -11.98 -37.92 -21.71
C PHE A 209 -13.13 -38.65 -21.01
N VAL A 210 -13.57 -38.19 -19.84
CA VAL A 210 -14.75 -38.72 -19.15
C VAL A 210 -16.03 -38.50 -19.98
N GLN A 211 -16.18 -37.36 -20.65
CA GLN A 211 -17.32 -37.13 -21.55
C GLN A 211 -17.32 -38.08 -22.75
N LYS A 212 -16.14 -38.45 -23.30
CA LYS A 212 -16.02 -39.53 -24.29
C LYS A 212 -16.40 -40.90 -23.71
N LYS A 213 -16.04 -41.20 -22.45
CA LYS A 213 -16.52 -42.42 -21.75
C LYS A 213 -18.05 -42.42 -21.61
N ILE A 214 -18.67 -41.29 -21.26
CA ILE A 214 -20.14 -41.15 -21.19
C ILE A 214 -20.76 -41.39 -22.57
N GLU A 215 -20.24 -40.75 -23.62
CA GLU A 215 -20.76 -40.95 -24.99
C GLU A 215 -20.67 -42.41 -25.43
N GLN A 216 -19.58 -43.10 -25.13
CA GLN A 216 -19.45 -44.54 -25.39
C GLN A 216 -20.47 -45.35 -24.58
N ALA A 217 -20.64 -45.04 -23.29
CA ALA A 217 -21.63 -45.69 -22.40
C ALA A 217 -23.08 -45.44 -22.85
N GLN A 218 -23.36 -44.36 -23.58
CA GLN A 218 -24.65 -44.05 -24.20
C GLN A 218 -24.83 -44.68 -25.59
N LYS A 219 -23.76 -44.80 -26.39
CA LYS A 219 -23.83 -45.27 -27.80
C LYS A 219 -23.77 -46.79 -27.95
N LEU A 220 -23.05 -47.49 -27.07
CA LEU A 220 -22.85 -48.94 -27.14
C LEU A 220 -23.92 -49.74 -26.38
N SER A 221 -23.98 -51.05 -26.65
CA SER A 221 -24.67 -52.00 -25.76
C SER A 221 -23.82 -52.26 -24.50
N PRO A 222 -24.40 -52.71 -23.37
CA PRO A 222 -23.63 -53.01 -22.16
C PRO A 222 -22.49 -54.02 -22.39
N SER A 223 -22.75 -55.09 -23.15
CA SER A 223 -21.77 -56.15 -23.50
C SER A 223 -20.57 -55.60 -24.29
N ASP A 224 -20.80 -54.60 -25.13
CA ASP A 224 -19.76 -54.09 -26.04
C ASP A 224 -18.98 -52.95 -25.39
N TYR A 225 -19.65 -52.16 -24.54
CA TYR A 225 -18.99 -51.20 -23.66
C TYR A 225 -18.01 -51.88 -22.70
N GLU A 226 -18.42 -52.96 -22.04
CA GLU A 226 -17.61 -53.68 -21.06
C GLU A 226 -16.32 -54.27 -21.66
N LYS A 227 -16.40 -54.84 -22.87
CA LYS A 227 -15.22 -55.30 -23.64
C LYS A 227 -14.27 -54.15 -23.98
N GLN A 228 -14.80 -52.99 -24.37
CA GLN A 228 -13.96 -51.81 -24.67
C GLN A 228 -13.35 -51.21 -23.40
N TYR A 229 -14.07 -51.21 -22.28
CA TYR A 229 -13.59 -50.69 -20.99
C TYR A 229 -12.40 -51.50 -20.47
N GLN A 230 -12.48 -52.84 -20.51
CA GLN A 230 -11.35 -53.69 -20.11
C GLN A 230 -10.11 -53.51 -20.99
N ASN A 231 -10.27 -53.32 -22.31
CA ASN A 231 -9.13 -53.06 -23.20
C ASN A 231 -8.49 -51.69 -22.95
N ASN A 232 -9.31 -50.66 -22.65
CA ASN A 232 -8.80 -49.33 -22.33
C ASN A 232 -8.02 -49.32 -21.00
N ASN A 233 -8.47 -50.05 -19.98
CA ASN A 233 -7.71 -50.19 -18.72
C ASN A 233 -6.38 -50.93 -18.92
N LYS A 234 -6.35 -52.05 -19.67
CA LYS A 234 -5.11 -52.81 -19.94
C LYS A 234 -4.06 -51.99 -20.68
N ASN A 235 -4.47 -51.11 -21.58
CA ASN A 235 -3.56 -50.18 -22.27
C ASN A 235 -3.03 -49.08 -21.34
N ALA A 236 -3.79 -48.66 -20.33
CA ALA A 236 -3.32 -47.71 -19.32
C ALA A 236 -2.26 -48.33 -18.39
N GLU A 237 -2.41 -49.62 -18.03
CA GLU A 237 -1.44 -50.38 -17.23
C GLU A 237 -0.13 -50.69 -17.97
N THR A 238 -0.11 -50.65 -19.31
CA THR A 238 1.07 -50.91 -20.15
C THR A 238 1.79 -49.65 -20.64
N THR A 239 1.42 -48.47 -20.13
CA THR A 239 2.04 -47.18 -20.48
C THR A 239 2.59 -46.42 -19.25
N GLN A 240 3.09 -47.18 -18.26
CA GLN A 240 3.93 -46.70 -17.14
C GLN A 240 5.38 -47.17 -17.34
#